data_AF-A0A1T1HXX0-F1
#
_entry.id   AF-A0A1T1HXX0-F1
#
_cell.length_a   1.000
_cell.length_b   1.000
_cell.length_c   1.000
_cell.angle_alpha   90.00
_cell.angle_beta   90.00
_cell.angle_gamma   90.00
#
_symmetry.space_group_name_H-M   'P 1'
#
loop_
_entity.id
_entity.type
_entity.pdbx_description
1 polymer ?
#
loop_
_entity_poly.entity_id
_entity_poly.type
_entity_poly.pdbx_seq_one_letter_code
_entity_poly.pdbx_strand_id
1 'polypeptide(L)'
;MSRHPLSLRCAAITGALLMLAVLAGCASSRPALLMDNSQARQIECHGVFGSWAGCRSEAVAVCGGGAYQVLSRNREEGASEAQVDAYNAEVAFQERSMLVRCGVEGPLRVALNG
;
A
#
# COMPACT_ATOMS: atom_id res chain seq x y z
N MET A 1 -35.27 -34.93 -20.30
CA MET A 1 -34.81 -33.85 -19.39
C MET A 1 -33.35 -34.08 -19.05
N SER A 2 -32.42 -33.28 -19.59
CA SER A 2 -31.00 -33.29 -19.18
C SER A 2 -30.61 -31.86 -18.86
N ARG A 3 -30.70 -31.50 -17.58
CA ARG A 3 -30.36 -30.16 -17.07
C ARG A 3 -28.88 -30.15 -16.67
N HIS A 4 -28.05 -29.86 -17.65
CA HIS A 4 -26.78 -29.12 -17.60
C HIS A 4 -25.93 -29.21 -16.30
N PRO A 5 -24.73 -29.84 -16.34
CA PRO A 5 -23.69 -29.72 -15.31
C PRO A 5 -22.89 -28.39 -15.38
N LEU A 6 -23.36 -27.39 -16.14
CA LEU A 6 -22.69 -26.09 -16.31
C LEU A 6 -22.76 -25.21 -15.05
N SER A 7 -23.82 -25.32 -14.25
CA SER A 7 -24.03 -24.53 -13.04
C SER A 7 -23.02 -24.86 -11.92
N LEU A 8 -22.55 -26.10 -11.85
CA LEU A 8 -21.54 -26.52 -10.87
C LEU A 8 -20.13 -26.04 -11.23
N ARG A 9 -19.83 -25.95 -12.53
CA ARG A 9 -18.53 -25.47 -13.04
C ARG A 9 -18.34 -23.97 -12.84
N CYS A 10 -19.38 -23.17 -13.01
CA CYS A 10 -19.31 -21.72 -12.76
C CYS A 10 -19.12 -21.40 -11.28
N ALA A 11 -19.76 -22.14 -10.37
CA ALA A 11 -19.63 -21.92 -8.92
C ALA A 11 -18.21 -22.16 -8.39
N ALA A 12 -17.52 -23.19 -8.92
CA ALA A 12 -16.14 -23.50 -8.54
C ALA A 12 -15.13 -22.42 -8.97
N ILE A 13 -15.33 -21.83 -10.15
CA ILE A 13 -14.45 -20.77 -10.67
C ILE A 13 -14.61 -19.49 -9.83
N THR A 14 -15.85 -19.13 -9.48
CA THR A 14 -16.12 -17.97 -8.62
C THR A 14 -15.50 -18.14 -7.23
N GLY A 15 -15.58 -19.32 -6.63
CA GLY A 15 -14.97 -19.60 -5.33
C GLY A 15 -13.45 -19.51 -5.33
N ALA A 16 -12.79 -19.99 -6.39
CA ALA A 16 -11.34 -19.91 -6.54
C ALA A 16 -10.83 -18.46 -6.69
N LEU A 17 -11.55 -17.63 -7.45
CA LEU A 17 -11.23 -16.21 -7.62
C LEU A 17 -11.33 -15.41 -6.30
N LEU A 18 -12.34 -15.70 -5.47
CA LEU A 18 -12.47 -15.09 -4.15
C LEU A 18 -11.31 -15.47 -3.21
N MET A 19 -10.88 -16.73 -3.22
CA MET A 19 -9.70 -17.16 -2.46
C MET A 19 -8.43 -16.46 -2.94
N LEU A 20 -8.22 -16.32 -4.24
CA LEU A 20 -7.08 -15.61 -4.83
C LEU A 20 -7.06 -14.11 -4.47
N ALA A 21 -8.23 -13.46 -4.36
CA ALA A 21 -8.33 -12.06 -3.97
C ALA A 21 -7.88 -11.81 -2.51
N VAL A 22 -8.05 -12.79 -1.62
CA VAL A 22 -7.59 -12.69 -0.22
C VAL A 22 -6.07 -12.76 -0.12
N LEU A 23 -5.40 -13.46 -1.04
CA LEU A 23 -3.93 -13.53 -1.10
C LEU A 23 -3.28 -12.28 -1.73
N ALA A 24 -4.07 -11.43 -2.38
CA ALA A 24 -3.55 -10.25 -3.08
C ALA A 24 -3.32 -9.02 -2.17
N GLY A 25 -3.58 -9.12 -0.86
CA GLY A 25 -3.59 -7.96 0.04
C GLY A 25 -2.73 -8.12 1.30
N CYS A 26 -1.40 -8.19 1.16
CA CYS A 26 -0.47 -7.98 2.29
C CYS A 26 0.00 -6.52 2.43
N ALA A 27 -0.63 -5.57 1.74
CA ALA A 27 -0.53 -4.16 2.09
C ALA A 27 -1.68 -3.82 3.05
N SER A 28 -1.37 -3.23 4.20
CA SER A 28 -2.35 -2.88 5.23
C SER A 28 -2.20 -1.42 5.61
N SER A 29 -3.31 -0.76 5.95
CA SER A 29 -3.27 0.59 6.53
C SER A 29 -4.08 0.67 7.81
N ARG A 30 -3.59 1.46 8.76
CA ARG A 30 -4.25 1.72 10.04
C ARG A 30 -4.40 3.23 10.26
N PRO A 31 -5.53 3.70 10.80
CA PRO A 31 -5.70 5.11 11.14
C PRO A 31 -4.71 5.51 12.23
N ALA A 32 -4.17 6.71 12.11
CA ALA A 32 -3.35 7.37 13.10
C ALA A 32 -3.86 8.81 13.30
N LEU A 33 -3.77 9.31 14.52
CA LEU A 33 -4.12 10.68 14.85
C LEU A 33 -2.84 11.44 15.21
N LEU A 34 -2.63 12.60 14.60
CA LEU A 34 -1.55 13.49 15.00
C LEU A 34 -1.97 14.37 16.16
N MET A 35 -0.99 14.98 16.82
CA MET A 35 -1.20 15.90 17.95
C MET A 35 -2.04 17.13 17.58
N ASP A 36 -2.07 17.51 16.30
CA ASP A 36 -2.90 18.58 15.76
C ASP A 36 -4.30 18.10 15.32
N ASN A 37 -4.71 16.90 15.74
CA ASN A 37 -5.97 16.25 15.36
C ASN A 37 -6.14 15.97 13.86
N SER A 38 -5.09 16.12 13.05
CA SER A 38 -5.15 15.80 11.62
C SER A 38 -5.19 14.29 11.37
N GLN A 39 -5.87 13.90 10.29
CA GLN A 39 -6.02 12.50 9.88
C GLN A 39 -4.72 11.99 9.25
N ALA A 40 -4.13 10.96 9.86
CA ALA A 40 -3.02 10.22 9.30
C ALA A 40 -3.34 8.73 9.13
N ARG A 41 -2.48 8.08 8.34
CA ARG A 41 -2.56 6.67 8.01
C ARG A 41 -1.16 6.08 8.14
N GLN A 42 -1.01 5.09 9.00
CA GLN A 42 0.14 4.21 8.98
C GLN A 42 -0.10 3.18 7.87
N ILE A 43 0.85 3.04 6.97
CA ILE A 43 0.80 2.17 5.80
C ILE A 43 1.94 1.18 5.93
N GLU A 44 1.58 -0.09 5.92
CA GLU A 44 2.47 -1.23 5.96
C GLU A 44 2.42 -1.90 4.59
N CYS A 45 3.55 -1.91 3.88
CA CYS A 45 3.67 -2.44 2.53
C CYS A 45 4.59 -3.65 2.60
N HIS A 46 3.97 -4.83 2.67
CA HIS A 46 4.70 -6.10 2.68
C HIS A 46 4.61 -6.80 1.32
N GLY A 47 5.53 -7.73 1.08
CA GLY A 47 5.52 -8.59 -0.10
C GLY A 47 5.62 -7.81 -1.41
N VAL A 48 4.70 -8.05 -2.35
CA VAL A 48 4.71 -7.44 -3.71
C VAL A 48 4.56 -5.91 -3.71
N PHE A 49 4.03 -5.34 -2.63
CA PHE A 49 3.93 -3.88 -2.45
C PHE A 49 5.08 -3.31 -1.63
N GLY A 50 6.03 -4.13 -1.23
CA GLY A 50 7.13 -3.74 -0.35
C GLY A 50 8.18 -2.82 -0.99
N SER A 51 7.96 -2.33 -2.22
CA SER A 51 8.76 -1.24 -2.79
C SER A 51 8.23 0.13 -2.34
N TRP A 52 9.10 1.15 -2.30
CA TRP A 52 8.64 2.52 -2.02
C TRP A 52 7.65 3.03 -3.08
N ALA A 53 7.72 2.56 -4.32
CA ALA A 53 6.71 2.87 -5.34
C ALA A 53 5.35 2.24 -4.99
N GLY A 54 5.35 0.97 -4.56
CA GLY A 54 4.15 0.26 -4.09
C GLY A 54 3.52 0.94 -2.87
N CYS A 55 4.32 1.27 -1.86
CA CYS A 55 3.85 2.04 -0.70
C CYS A 55 3.16 3.35 -1.08
N ARG A 56 3.76 4.11 -2.02
CA ARG A 56 3.19 5.37 -2.48
C ARG A 56 1.88 5.17 -3.23
N SER A 57 1.77 4.11 -4.04
CA SER A 57 0.52 3.74 -4.69
C SER A 57 -0.58 3.40 -3.66
N GLU A 58 -0.23 2.66 -2.61
CA GLU A 58 -1.16 2.34 -1.52
C GLU A 58 -1.60 3.61 -0.78
N ALA A 59 -0.69 4.56 -0.54
CA ALA A 59 -1.04 5.84 0.07
C ALA A 59 -2.05 6.65 -0.74
N VAL A 60 -1.90 6.67 -2.07
CA VAL A 60 -2.89 7.30 -2.96
C VAL A 60 -4.24 6.62 -2.78
N ALA A 61 -4.30 5.29 -2.83
CA ALA A 61 -5.55 4.55 -2.67
C ALA A 61 -6.20 4.80 -1.31
N VAL A 62 -5.42 4.71 -0.23
CA VAL A 62 -5.86 4.88 1.16
C VAL A 62 -6.31 6.30 1.48
N CYS A 63 -5.68 7.30 0.87
CA CYS A 63 -6.07 8.71 0.97
C CYS A 63 -7.14 9.11 -0.06
N GLY A 64 -7.85 8.15 -0.67
CA GLY A 64 -8.99 8.42 -1.56
C GLY A 64 -8.63 9.06 -2.90
N GLY A 65 -7.43 8.79 -3.41
CA GLY A 65 -6.90 9.37 -4.65
C GLY A 65 -6.33 10.79 -4.49
N GLY A 66 -6.37 11.35 -3.27
CA GLY A 66 -5.87 12.69 -2.98
C GLY A 66 -4.37 12.79 -2.73
N ALA A 67 -3.87 14.01 -2.58
CA ALA A 67 -2.51 14.28 -2.16
C ALA A 67 -2.27 13.86 -0.69
N TYR A 68 -1.03 13.49 -0.39
CA TYR A 68 -0.58 13.12 0.94
C TYR A 68 0.86 13.59 1.19
N GLN A 69 1.22 13.70 2.47
CA GLN A 69 2.56 14.03 2.94
C GLN A 69 3.10 12.82 3.71
N VAL A 70 4.32 12.40 3.39
CA VAL A 70 5.05 11.40 4.18
C VAL A 70 5.63 12.11 5.41
N LEU A 71 5.22 11.67 6.59
CA LEU A 71 5.67 12.21 7.88
C LEU A 71 6.87 11.44 8.43
N SER A 72 6.84 10.12 8.26
CA SER A 72 7.90 9.21 8.65
C SER A 72 7.86 7.96 7.79
N ARG A 73 9.01 7.32 7.62
CA ARG A 73 9.14 6.01 6.98
C ARG A 73 10.28 5.24 7.64
N ASN A 74 10.18 3.91 7.70
CA ASN A 74 11.32 3.12 8.15
C ASN A 74 12.50 3.30 7.19
N ARG A 75 13.71 3.33 7.75
CA ARG A 75 14.96 3.38 6.99
C ARG A 75 15.76 2.14 7.34
N GLU A 76 16.38 1.58 6.32
CA GLU A 76 17.36 0.51 6.47
C GLU A 76 18.68 1.15 6.92
N GLU A 77 19.11 0.85 8.15
CA GLU A 77 20.30 1.47 8.74
C GLU A 77 21.57 1.01 8.03
N GLY A 78 22.51 1.93 7.79
CA GLY A 78 23.82 1.61 7.24
C GLY A 78 23.88 1.33 5.73
N ALA A 79 22.76 1.42 5.00
CA ALA A 79 22.71 1.25 3.56
C ALA A 79 21.93 2.39 2.87
N SER A 80 22.39 2.79 1.68
CA SER A 80 21.63 3.70 0.81
C SER A 80 20.43 2.98 0.19
N GLU A 81 19.36 3.71 -0.16
CA GLU A 81 18.17 3.11 -0.77
C GLU A 81 18.51 2.28 -2.01
N ALA A 82 19.48 2.70 -2.82
CA ALA A 82 19.95 1.95 -3.98
C ALA A 82 20.65 0.64 -3.62
N GLN A 83 21.45 0.61 -2.54
CA GLN A 83 22.09 -0.61 -2.05
C GLN A 83 21.06 -1.58 -1.50
N VAL A 84 20.07 -1.07 -0.77
CA VAL A 84 18.99 -1.89 -0.24
C VAL A 84 18.16 -2.44 -1.40
N ASP A 85 17.76 -1.62 -2.38
CA ASP A 85 17.00 -2.09 -3.54
C ASP A 85 17.78 -3.12 -4.39
N ALA A 86 19.10 -2.96 -4.52
CA ALA A 86 19.95 -3.95 -5.20
C ALA A 86 20.04 -5.28 -4.43
N TYR A 87 20.23 -5.23 -3.10
CA TYR A 87 20.19 -6.42 -2.25
C TYR A 87 18.81 -7.10 -2.32
N ASN A 88 17.76 -6.29 -2.26
CA ASN A 88 16.37 -6.69 -2.26
C ASN A 88 15.85 -7.21 -3.60
N ALA A 89 16.56 -6.96 -4.70
CA ALA A 89 16.24 -7.59 -5.99
C ALA A 89 16.33 -9.13 -5.92
N GLU A 90 17.11 -9.63 -4.97
CA GLU A 90 17.33 -11.07 -4.73
C GLU A 90 16.50 -11.60 -3.54
N VAL A 91 16.00 -10.73 -2.68
CA VAL A 91 15.24 -11.08 -1.47
C VAL A 91 13.75 -10.75 -1.65
N ALA A 92 12.92 -11.79 -1.69
CA ALA A 92 11.51 -11.70 -2.07
C ALA A 92 10.60 -10.92 -1.09
N PHE A 93 11.08 -10.57 0.12
CA PHE A 93 10.23 -9.99 1.16
C PHE A 93 10.81 -8.71 1.73
N GLN A 94 10.13 -7.60 1.47
CA GLN A 94 10.46 -6.28 1.99
C GLN A 94 9.43 -5.86 3.02
N GLU A 95 9.90 -5.40 4.16
CA GLU A 95 9.07 -4.81 5.21
C GLU A 95 9.28 -3.29 5.18
N ARG A 96 8.38 -2.58 4.50
CA ARG A 96 8.40 -1.12 4.47
C ARG A 96 7.15 -0.58 5.11
N SER A 97 7.33 0.45 5.93
CA SER A 97 6.24 1.14 6.58
C SER A 97 6.42 2.65 6.50
N MET A 98 5.31 3.36 6.39
CA MET A 98 5.31 4.82 6.41
C MET A 98 4.06 5.39 7.05
N LEU A 99 4.23 6.51 7.73
CA LEU A 99 3.14 7.33 8.26
C LEU A 99 2.88 8.47 7.29
N VAL A 100 1.66 8.59 6.80
CA VAL A 100 1.24 9.68 5.91
C VAL A 100 0.11 10.49 6.52
N ARG A 101 0.06 11.78 6.19
CA ARG A 101 -1.11 12.65 6.43
C ARG A 101 -1.88 12.80 5.12
N CYS A 102 -3.16 12.46 5.13
CA CYS A 102 -4.04 12.67 3.98
C CYS A 102 -4.53 14.13 3.97
N GLY A 103 -4.73 14.72 2.78
CA GLY A 103 -5.33 16.05 2.69
C GLY A 103 -4.38 17.21 3.01
N VAL A 104 -3.08 17.01 2.88
CA VAL A 104 -2.12 18.11 2.78
C VAL A 104 -2.06 18.67 1.38
N GLU A 105 -2.04 19.99 1.35
CA GLU A 105 -1.31 20.80 0.39
C GLU A 105 0.02 20.10 0.04
N GLY A 106 0.11 19.51 -1.15
CA GLY A 106 1.38 19.01 -1.66
C GLY A 106 2.45 20.13 -1.64
N PRO A 107 3.75 19.83 -1.79
CA PRO A 107 4.82 20.83 -1.74
C PRO A 107 4.62 22.03 -2.70
N LEU A 108 3.74 21.89 -3.69
CA LEU A 108 3.33 22.95 -4.59
C LEU A 108 2.52 24.08 -3.94
N ARG A 109 1.69 23.84 -2.91
CA ARG A 109 0.84 24.89 -2.32
C ARG A 109 1.51 25.65 -1.16
N VAL A 110 2.48 25.05 -0.47
CA VAL A 110 3.34 25.74 0.51
C VAL A 110 4.21 26.80 -0.18
N ALA A 111 4.62 26.58 -1.44
CA ALA A 111 5.37 27.55 -2.23
C ALA A 111 4.54 28.73 -2.77
N LEU A 112 3.20 28.68 -2.69
CA LEU A 112 2.30 29.73 -3.21
C LEU A 112 1.72 30.64 -2.11
N ASN A 113 1.95 30.32 -0.83
CA ASN A 113 1.56 31.14 0.34
C ASN A 113 2.79 31.64 1.13
N GLY A 114 3.98 31.59 0.54
CA GLY A 114 5.24 32.08 1.11
C GLY A 114 5.77 33.29 0.36
#